data_AF-A0A0Q9YPT9-F1
#
_entry.id   AF-A0A0Q9YPT9-F1
#
_cell.length_a   1.000
_cell.length_b   1.000
_cell.length_c   1.000
_cell.angle_alpha   90.00
_cell.angle_beta   90.00
_cell.angle_gamma   90.00
#
_symmetry.space_group_name_H-M   'P 1'
#
loop_
_entity.id
_entity.type
_entity.pdbx_description
1 polymer ?
#
loop_
_entity_poly.entity_id
_entity_poly.type
_entity_poly.pdbx_seq_one_letter_code
_entity_poly.pdbx_strand_id
1 'polypeptide(L)'
;MNQQSASLGGIMNSFKWTIVLSLIALGILGNYHFADQSLMLRVAGLCITAVLALFIALQTEKGKRFWRFALDARNELRKVVWPSRQETVQTTVMVLGVVAIIGLILWGVDIILLRAIAWLTGYGAS
;
A
#
# COMPACT_ATOMS: atom_id res chain seq x y z
N MET A 1 7.40 2.99 -45.27
CA MET A 1 8.46 3.45 -44.33
C MET A 1 7.98 3.38 -42.88
N ASN A 2 7.67 2.19 -42.30
CA ASN A 2 7.24 2.12 -40.89
C ASN A 2 7.49 0.78 -40.15
N GLN A 3 8.24 -0.16 -40.73
CA GLN A 3 8.58 -1.43 -40.05
C GLN A 3 10.03 -1.48 -39.54
N GLN A 4 10.94 -0.70 -40.15
CA GLN A 4 12.36 -0.69 -39.77
C GLN A 4 12.67 0.16 -38.52
N SER A 5 11.85 1.18 -38.24
CA SER A 5 11.94 2.01 -37.03
C SER A 5 11.47 1.28 -35.76
N ALA A 6 10.51 0.34 -35.88
CA ALA A 6 10.01 -0.45 -34.76
C ALA A 6 11.01 -1.56 -34.33
N SER A 7 11.72 -2.18 -35.28
CA SER A 7 12.70 -3.23 -34.98
C SER A 7 13.96 -2.69 -34.32
N LEU A 8 14.47 -1.53 -34.76
CA LEU A 8 15.61 -0.86 -34.14
C LEU A 8 15.31 -0.41 -32.70
N GLY A 9 14.11 0.12 -32.46
CA GLY A 9 13.65 0.51 -31.11
C GLY A 9 13.52 -0.69 -30.16
N GLY A 10 13.04 -1.83 -30.66
CA GLY A 10 12.92 -3.06 -29.89
C GLY A 10 14.27 -3.64 -29.45
N ILE A 11 15.24 -3.71 -30.39
CA ILE A 11 16.60 -4.19 -30.11
C ILE A 11 17.31 -3.28 -29.10
N MET A 12 17.18 -1.96 -29.25
CA MET A 12 17.75 -0.98 -28.33
C MET A 12 17.18 -1.12 -26.91
N ASN A 13 15.89 -1.46 -26.78
CA ASN A 13 15.26 -1.66 -25.48
C ASN A 13 15.71 -2.98 -24.82
N SER A 14 15.85 -4.06 -25.58
CA SER A 14 16.43 -5.32 -25.07
C SER A 14 17.89 -5.15 -24.63
N PHE A 15 18.66 -4.34 -25.36
CA PHE A 15 20.04 -4.05 -24.98
C PHE A 15 20.12 -3.27 -23.66
N LYS A 16 19.26 -2.26 -23.46
CA LYS A 16 19.15 -1.54 -22.18
C LYS A 16 18.76 -2.46 -21.01
N TRP A 17 17.83 -3.38 -21.22
CA TRP A 17 17.45 -4.36 -20.19
C TRP A 17 18.57 -5.33 -19.84
N THR A 18 19.39 -5.71 -20.83
CA THR A 18 20.59 -6.56 -20.61
C THR A 18 21.61 -5.83 -19.72
N ILE A 19 21.82 -4.53 -19.94
CA ILE A 19 22.70 -3.69 -19.12
C ILE A 19 22.16 -3.55 -17.68
N VAL A 20 20.85 -3.39 -17.50
CA VAL A 20 20.24 -3.34 -16.16
C VAL A 20 20.43 -4.68 -15.42
N LEU A 21 20.19 -5.80 -16.10
CA LEU A 21 20.41 -7.14 -15.54
C LEU A 21 21.88 -7.38 -15.16
N SER A 22 22.83 -6.96 -16.01
CA SER A 22 24.26 -7.10 -15.71
C SER A 22 24.68 -6.23 -14.53
N LEU A 23 24.14 -5.01 -14.39
CA LEU A 23 24.41 -4.13 -13.25
C LEU A 23 23.85 -4.68 -11.93
N ILE A 24 22.65 -5.28 -11.96
CA ILE A 24 22.08 -5.96 -10.79
C ILE A 24 22.95 -7.17 -10.42
N ALA A 25 23.34 -7.99 -11.40
CA ALA A 25 24.24 -9.13 -11.18
C ALA A 25 25.59 -8.70 -10.61
N LEU A 26 26.18 -7.60 -11.11
CA LEU A 26 27.41 -7.02 -10.58
C LEU A 26 27.24 -6.50 -9.14
N GLY A 27 26.08 -5.92 -8.81
CA GLY A 27 25.76 -5.51 -7.44
C GLY A 27 25.66 -6.70 -6.47
N ILE A 28 25.04 -7.80 -6.92
CA ILE A 28 24.92 -9.04 -6.14
C ILE A 28 26.30 -9.70 -5.94
N LEU A 29 27.11 -9.79 -7.00
CA LEU A 29 28.46 -10.35 -6.94
C LEU A 29 29.40 -9.48 -6.09
N GLY A 30 29.27 -8.14 -6.19
CA GLY A 30 29.97 -7.21 -5.31
C GLY A 30 29.60 -7.43 -3.84
N ASN A 31 28.32 -7.64 -3.53
CA ASN A 31 27.89 -7.93 -2.16
C ASN A 31 28.45 -9.25 -1.59
N TYR A 32 28.74 -10.23 -2.46
CA TYR A 32 29.35 -11.50 -2.09
C TYR A 32 30.87 -11.35 -1.84
N HIS A 33 31.57 -10.54 -2.64
CA HIS A 33 33.02 -10.35 -2.50
C HIS A 33 33.41 -9.45 -1.30
N PHE A 34 32.52 -8.56 -0.86
CA PHE A 34 32.72 -7.75 0.35
C PHE A 34 32.17 -8.41 1.63
N ALA A 35 32.05 -9.74 1.64
CA ALA A 35 31.45 -10.48 2.75
C ALA A 35 32.25 -10.48 4.05
N ASP A 36 33.57 -10.30 3.96
CA ASP A 36 34.51 -10.35 5.09
C ASP A 36 34.84 -8.97 5.71
N GLN A 37 34.16 -7.89 5.32
CA GLN A 37 34.43 -6.51 5.78
C GLN A 37 33.22 -5.82 6.41
N SER A 38 33.47 -4.67 7.07
CA SER A 38 32.54 -3.95 7.94
C SER A 38 31.20 -3.55 7.28
N LEU A 39 30.15 -3.58 8.10
CA LEU A 39 28.73 -3.47 7.71
C LEU A 39 28.41 -2.18 6.93
N MET A 40 29.11 -1.07 7.19
CA MET A 40 28.90 0.22 6.53
C MET A 40 29.29 0.22 5.04
N LEU A 41 30.40 -0.41 4.67
CA LEU A 41 30.89 -0.43 3.28
C LEU A 41 29.98 -1.27 2.38
N ARG A 42 29.40 -2.36 2.90
CA ARG A 42 28.42 -3.20 2.17
C ARG A 42 27.14 -2.43 1.86
N VAL A 43 26.56 -1.76 2.87
CA VAL A 43 25.31 -1.01 2.69
C VAL A 43 25.51 0.17 1.75
N ALA A 44 26.63 0.89 1.84
CA ALA A 44 26.94 1.99 0.93
C ALA A 44 27.10 1.51 -0.53
N GLY A 45 27.82 0.41 -0.77
CA GLY A 45 27.98 -0.17 -2.11
C GLY A 45 26.66 -0.70 -2.69
N LEU A 46 25.82 -1.32 -1.85
CA LEU A 46 24.49 -1.79 -2.25
C LEU A 46 23.57 -0.61 -2.61
N CYS A 47 23.60 0.46 -1.81
CA CYS A 47 22.84 1.68 -2.11
C CYS A 47 23.30 2.33 -3.42
N ILE A 48 24.60 2.42 -3.69
CA ILE A 48 25.11 3.02 -4.93
C ILE A 48 24.69 2.18 -6.15
N THR A 49 24.84 0.86 -6.09
CA THR A 49 24.44 -0.03 -7.18
C THR A 49 22.92 -0.04 -7.40
N ALA A 50 22.13 -0.01 -6.32
CA ALA A 50 20.68 0.12 -6.40
C ALA A 50 20.24 1.46 -7.01
N VAL A 51 20.86 2.57 -6.62
CA VAL A 51 20.57 3.91 -7.17
C VAL A 51 20.91 3.97 -8.65
N LEU A 52 22.08 3.45 -9.07
CA LEU A 52 22.47 3.41 -10.48
C LEU A 52 21.52 2.52 -11.31
N ALA A 53 21.15 1.35 -10.80
CA ALA A 53 20.20 0.46 -11.46
C ALA A 53 18.82 1.12 -11.58
N LEU A 54 18.33 1.78 -10.53
CA LEU A 54 17.07 2.52 -10.54
C LEU A 54 17.12 3.68 -11.55
N PHE A 55 18.22 4.44 -11.57
CA PHE A 55 18.41 5.56 -12.49
C PHE A 55 18.36 5.11 -13.96
N ILE A 56 18.99 3.98 -14.29
CA ILE A 56 18.98 3.41 -15.63
C ILE A 56 17.61 2.79 -15.97
N ALA A 57 16.95 2.14 -15.02
CA ALA A 57 15.61 1.60 -15.19
C ALA A 57 14.58 2.71 -15.47
N LEU A 58 14.68 3.85 -14.78
CA LEU A 58 13.81 5.01 -15.00
C LEU A 58 14.04 5.68 -16.37
N GLN A 59 15.27 5.64 -16.90
CA GLN A 59 15.56 6.15 -18.24
C GLN A 59 15.04 5.26 -19.39
N THR A 60 14.57 4.05 -19.10
CA THR A 60 14.04 3.13 -20.10
C THR A 60 12.61 3.49 -20.53
N GLU A 61 12.21 3.17 -21.76
CA GLU A 61 10.87 3.46 -22.33
C GLU A 61 9.73 2.96 -21.42
N LYS A 62 9.93 1.82 -20.74
CA LYS A 62 8.97 1.28 -19.76
C LYS A 62 8.88 2.13 -18.49
N GLY A 63 10.00 2.69 -18.00
CA GLY A 63 10.04 3.56 -16.82
C GLY A 63 9.31 4.89 -17.04
N LYS A 64 9.53 5.53 -18.21
CA LYS A 64 8.79 6.75 -18.59
C LYS A 64 7.29 6.51 -18.76
N ARG A 65 6.90 5.35 -19.31
CA ARG A 65 5.49 4.94 -19.40
C ARG A 65 4.85 4.75 -18.03
N PHE A 66 5.54 4.08 -17.10
CA PHE A 66 5.06 3.89 -15.73
C PHE A 66 4.91 5.23 -15.01
N TRP A 67 5.87 6.15 -15.18
CA TRP A 67 5.79 7.49 -14.59
C TRP A 67 4.58 8.27 -15.11
N ARG A 68 4.33 8.25 -16.42
CA ARG A 68 3.13 8.86 -17.02
C ARG A 68 1.85 8.23 -16.48
N PHE A 69 1.78 6.89 -16.42
CA PHE A 69 0.64 6.17 -15.84
C PHE A 69 0.39 6.54 -14.37
N ALA A 70 1.44 6.71 -13.56
CA ALA A 70 1.31 7.13 -12.17
C ALA A 70 0.79 8.57 -12.04
N LEU A 71 1.21 9.47 -12.94
CA LEU A 71 0.67 10.83 -13.02
C LEU A 71 -0.81 10.82 -13.44
N ASP A 72 -1.16 10.02 -14.45
CA ASP A 72 -2.53 9.89 -14.94
C ASP A 72 -3.44 9.26 -13.86
N ALA A 73 -2.96 8.26 -13.12
CA ALA A 73 -3.66 7.68 -11.98
C ALA A 73 -3.91 8.71 -10.86
N ARG A 74 -2.94 9.59 -10.55
CA ARG A 74 -3.14 10.69 -9.59
C ARG A 74 -4.18 11.70 -10.08
N ASN A 75 -4.21 11.95 -11.39
CA ASN A 75 -5.20 12.85 -11.99
C ASN A 75 -6.61 12.22 -11.99
N GLU A 76 -6.72 10.91 -12.17
CA GLU A 76 -7.99 10.18 -12.10
C GLU A 76 -8.51 10.05 -10.66
N LEU A 77 -7.62 9.82 -9.69
CA LEU A 77 -7.97 9.83 -8.26
C LEU A 77 -8.48 11.20 -7.79
N ARG A 78 -8.10 12.30 -8.45
CA ARG A 78 -8.66 13.64 -8.19
C ARG A 78 -10.05 13.83 -8.78
N LYS A 79 -10.46 13.01 -9.75
CA LYS A 79 -11.82 12.98 -10.29
C LYS A 79 -12.76 12.10 -9.47
N VAL A 80 -12.22 11.30 -8.54
CA VAL A 80 -13.02 10.69 -7.48
C VAL A 80 -13.50 11.84 -6.59
N VAL A 81 -14.67 12.36 -6.93
CA VAL A 81 -15.44 13.24 -6.05
C VAL A 81 -15.75 12.42 -4.82
N TRP A 82 -14.87 12.49 -3.83
CA TRP A 82 -15.14 11.91 -2.53
C TRP A 82 -16.41 12.61 -2.01
N PRO A 83 -17.47 11.84 -1.71
CA PRO A 83 -18.74 12.40 -1.29
C PRO A 83 -18.53 13.37 -0.13
N SER A 84 -19.24 14.49 -0.16
CA SER A 84 -19.03 15.57 0.80
C SER A 84 -19.27 15.05 2.22
N ARG A 85 -18.44 15.50 3.17
CA ARG A 85 -18.45 15.02 4.56
C ARG A 85 -19.81 15.19 5.25
N GLN A 86 -20.66 16.11 4.78
CA GLN A 86 -21.95 16.40 5.38
C GLN A 86 -22.95 15.23 5.20
N GLU A 87 -22.98 14.58 4.03
CA GLU A 87 -23.90 13.46 3.78
C GLU A 87 -23.48 12.19 4.52
N THR A 88 -22.17 11.98 4.67
CA THR A 88 -21.60 10.81 5.38
C THR A 88 -21.84 10.90 6.89
N VAL A 89 -21.71 12.10 7.47
CA VAL A 89 -21.95 12.32 8.91
C VAL A 89 -23.44 12.18 9.23
N GLN A 90 -24.34 12.67 8.38
CA GLN A 90 -25.78 12.53 8.61
C GLN A 90 -26.20 11.06 8.74
N THR A 91 -25.69 10.20 7.85
CA THR A 91 -25.98 8.76 7.90
C THR A 91 -25.36 8.11 9.13
N THR A 92 -24.12 8.49 9.51
CA THR A 92 -23.45 7.95 10.69
C THR A 92 -24.17 8.32 11.99
N VAL A 93 -24.61 9.57 12.13
CA VAL A 93 -25.35 10.05 13.31
C VAL A 93 -26.71 9.35 13.43
N MET A 94 -27.39 9.10 12.31
CA MET A 94 -28.64 8.33 12.30
C MET A 94 -28.41 6.90 12.82
N VAL A 95 -27.39 6.21 12.31
CA VAL A 95 -27.05 4.84 12.76
C VAL A 95 -26.66 4.83 14.24
N LEU A 96 -25.85 5.79 14.70
CA LEU A 96 -25.47 5.91 16.11
C LEU A 96 -26.70 6.13 17.01
N GLY A 97 -27.68 6.92 16.57
CA GLY A 97 -28.93 7.10 17.30
C GLY A 97 -29.70 5.78 17.46
N VAL A 98 -29.83 5.00 16.38
CA VAL A 98 -30.51 3.69 16.42
C VAL A 98 -29.78 2.70 17.33
N VAL A 99 -28.45 2.61 17.23
CA VAL A 99 -27.65 1.72 18.07
C VAL A 99 -27.73 2.13 19.55
N ALA A 100 -27.75 3.43 19.85
CA ALA A 100 -27.90 3.93 21.22
C ALA A 100 -29.27 3.54 21.82
N ILE A 101 -30.36 3.64 21.04
CA ILE A 101 -31.70 3.22 21.48
C ILE A 101 -31.73 1.71 21.76
N ILE A 102 -31.23 0.90 20.82
CA ILE A 102 -31.20 -0.56 20.98
C ILE A 102 -30.35 -0.96 22.19
N GLY A 103 -29.16 -0.36 22.34
CA GLY A 103 -28.27 -0.61 23.48
C GLY A 103 -28.91 -0.25 24.82
N LEU A 104 -29.66 0.85 24.88
CA LEU A 104 -30.38 1.26 26.09
C LEU A 104 -31.54 0.33 26.44
N ILE A 105 -32.26 -0.18 25.44
CA ILE A 105 -33.31 -1.18 25.63
C ILE A 105 -32.71 -2.49 26.15
N LEU A 106 -31.65 -2.99 25.51
CA LEU A 106 -30.97 -4.22 25.94
C LEU A 106 -30.46 -4.08 27.37
N TRP A 107 -29.77 -2.98 27.69
CA TRP A 107 -29.29 -2.71 29.04
C TRP A 107 -30.40 -2.72 30.09
N GLY A 108 -31.57 -2.14 29.78
CA GLY A 108 -32.73 -2.18 30.66
C GLY A 108 -33.25 -3.60 30.88
N VAL A 109 -33.33 -4.39 29.80
CA VAL A 109 -33.72 -5.80 29.88
C VAL A 109 -32.72 -6.61 30.69
N ASP A 110 -31.41 -6.40 30.49
CA ASP A 110 -30.35 -7.06 31.24
C ASP A 110 -30.47 -6.81 32.75
N ILE A 111 -30.77 -5.57 33.17
CA ILE A 111 -30.99 -5.26 34.60
C ILE A 111 -32.19 -6.02 35.17
N ILE A 112 -33.29 -6.08 34.42
CA ILE A 112 -34.49 -6.80 34.85
C ILE A 112 -34.21 -8.29 34.94
N LEU A 113 -33.50 -8.84 33.96
CA LEU A 113 -33.16 -10.26 33.87
C LEU A 113 -32.21 -10.65 35.02
N LEU A 114 -31.19 -9.83 35.32
CA LEU A 114 -30.29 -10.00 36.46
C LEU A 114 -31.04 -9.99 37.80
N ARG A 115 -31.97 -9.03 37.98
CA ARG A 115 -32.81 -8.96 39.20
C ARG A 115 -33.73 -10.17 39.33
N ALA A 116 -34.34 -10.62 38.23
CA ALA A 116 -35.21 -11.79 38.20
C ALA A 116 -34.43 -13.07 38.53
N ILE A 117 -33.22 -13.24 37.97
CA ILE A 117 -32.35 -14.37 38.29
C ILE A 117 -31.91 -14.31 39.77
N ALA A 118 -31.51 -13.15 40.28
CA ALA A 118 -31.10 -13.00 41.68
C ALA A 118 -32.23 -13.33 42.66
N TRP A 119 -33.46 -12.93 42.32
CA TRP A 119 -34.65 -13.31 43.08
C TRP A 119 -34.91 -14.82 43.03
N LEU A 120 -34.79 -15.44 41.85
CA LEU A 120 -35.10 -16.85 41.63
C LEU A 120 -34.04 -17.80 42.19
N THR A 121 -32.76 -17.40 42.18
CA THR A 121 -31.66 -18.18 42.78
C THR A 121 -31.45 -17.90 44.27
N GLY A 122 -32.26 -17.03 44.88
CA GLY A 122 -32.18 -16.72 46.30
C GLY A 122 -30.92 -15.95 46.73
N TYR A 123 -30.09 -15.49 45.79
CA TYR A 123 -28.91 -14.64 46.02
C TYR A 123 -29.31 -13.16 46.20
N GLY A 124 -30.36 -12.90 46.99
CA GLY A 124 -31.02 -11.60 47.09
C GLY A 124 -31.25 -11.12 48.52
N ALA A 125 -30.32 -11.38 49.45
CA ALA A 125 -30.21 -10.68 50.73
C ALA A 125 -28.85 -10.98 51.41
N SER A 126 -27.85 -10.13 51.17
CA SER A 126 -26.76 -9.84 52.11
C SER A 126 -26.28 -8.43 51.90
#